data_AF-A0A6H9RTL1-F1
#
_entry.id   AF-A0A6H9RTL1-F1
#
_cell.length_a   1.000
_cell.length_b   1.000
_cell.length_c   1.000
_cell.angle_alpha   90.00
_cell.angle_beta   90.00
_cell.angle_gamma   90.00
#
_symmetry.space_group_name_H-M   'P 1'
#
loop_
_entity.id
_entity.type
_entity.pdbx_description
1 polymer ?
#
loop_
_entity_poly.entity_id
_entity_poly.type
_entity_poly.pdbx_seq_one_letter_code
_entity_poly.pdbx_strand_id
1 'polypeptide(L)'
;GNNVLDGRDGIDTASFERALSSVTVNLSTSAQQNTVGSGLDTLKFIENLKGSAYADTLSGNSAANVLDGGAGNDTLVGGSGDDRLIGGAGTDNLTGGTGADTYAFGALSDMGVGALRDVINGFKSAEFDKLDLTGLDANPLTATVDAFTFIG
;
A
#
# COMPACT_ATOMS: atom_id res chain seq x y z
N GLY A 1 -4.13 20.44 3.20
CA GLY A 1 -4.24 21.80 2.64
C GLY A 1 -3.32 21.85 1.45
N ASN A 2 -2.69 22.98 1.13
CA ASN A 2 -1.58 22.93 0.16
C ASN A 2 -0.27 22.81 0.92
N ASN A 3 0.44 21.71 0.76
CA ASN A 3 1.62 21.39 1.55
C ASN A 3 2.87 21.14 0.68
N VAL A 4 4.04 21.35 1.27
CA VAL A 4 5.32 20.86 0.74
C VAL A 4 5.87 19.89 1.77
N LEU A 5 5.95 18.62 1.40
CA LEU A 5 6.45 17.52 2.20
C LEU A 5 7.84 17.16 1.68
N ASP A 6 8.83 17.21 2.55
CA ASP A 6 10.24 16.97 2.24
C ASP A 6 10.80 16.00 3.29
N GLY A 7 11.01 14.74 2.90
CA GLY A 7 11.50 13.68 3.79
C GLY A 7 12.99 13.81 4.12
N ARG A 8 13.77 14.40 3.21
CA ARG A 8 15.24 14.53 3.26
C ARG A 8 15.91 13.15 3.17
N ASP A 9 16.93 12.91 3.98
CA ASP A 9 17.66 11.65 4.02
C ASP A 9 16.92 10.65 4.92
N GLY A 10 16.78 9.42 4.47
CA GLY A 10 16.18 8.36 5.25
C GLY A 10 15.18 7.55 4.43
N ILE A 11 14.25 6.93 5.15
CA ILE A 11 13.06 6.29 4.59
C ILE A 11 11.87 7.03 5.19
N ASP A 12 11.19 7.79 4.34
CA ASP A 12 10.16 8.72 4.76
C ASP A 12 8.78 8.28 4.29
N THR A 13 7.77 8.59 5.09
CA THR A 13 6.37 8.23 4.82
C THR A 13 5.50 9.47 4.80
N ALA A 14 4.80 9.70 3.70
CA ALA A 14 3.70 10.66 3.66
C ALA A 14 2.39 9.94 4.04
N SER A 15 1.77 10.36 5.15
CA SER A 15 0.50 9.80 5.63
C SER A 15 -0.67 10.76 5.35
N PHE A 16 -1.73 10.19 4.78
CA PHE A 16 -3.00 10.84 4.48
C PHE A 16 -4.16 10.25 5.29
N GLU A 17 -3.87 9.51 6.38
CA GLU A 17 -4.87 8.83 7.23
C GLU A 17 -5.98 9.74 7.76
N ARG A 18 -5.71 11.05 7.81
CA ARG A 18 -6.63 12.08 8.32
C ARG A 18 -7.39 12.83 7.22
N ALA A 19 -7.21 12.44 5.95
CA ALA A 19 -7.99 12.98 4.85
C ALA A 19 -9.48 12.63 5.06
N LEU A 20 -10.36 13.55 4.67
CA LEU A 20 -11.81 13.40 4.83
C LEU A 20 -12.51 12.91 3.55
N SER A 21 -11.71 12.56 2.55
CA SER A 21 -12.10 11.95 1.28
C SER A 21 -10.92 11.20 0.71
N SER A 22 -11.11 10.52 -0.41
CA SER A 22 -10.01 9.85 -1.09
C SER A 22 -8.91 10.81 -1.55
N VAL A 23 -7.71 10.25 -1.65
CA VAL A 23 -6.50 10.91 -2.13
C VAL A 23 -5.95 10.24 -3.39
N THR A 24 -5.27 11.03 -4.20
CA THR A 24 -4.54 10.55 -5.39
C THR A 24 -3.12 11.05 -5.30
N VAL A 25 -2.16 10.17 -5.04
CA VAL A 25 -0.78 10.56 -4.74
C VAL A 25 0.19 9.75 -5.58
N ASN A 26 1.14 10.42 -6.21
CA ASN A 26 2.17 9.80 -7.05
C ASN A 26 3.56 10.32 -6.69
N LEU A 27 4.42 9.43 -6.19
CA LEU A 27 5.79 9.74 -5.76
C LEU A 27 6.74 10.03 -6.93
N SER A 28 6.42 9.62 -8.16
CA SER A 28 7.20 9.99 -9.35
C SER A 28 6.98 11.45 -9.79
N THR A 29 5.96 12.12 -9.24
CA THR A 29 5.66 13.53 -9.53
C THR A 29 6.39 14.44 -8.55
N SER A 30 7.45 15.11 -9.03
CA SER A 30 8.22 16.09 -8.25
C SER A 30 7.64 17.50 -8.25
N ALA A 31 6.67 17.76 -9.14
CA ALA A 31 5.91 19.00 -9.17
C ALA A 31 4.75 18.97 -8.17
N GLN A 32 4.08 20.11 -7.99
CA GLN A 32 2.84 20.14 -7.24
C GLN A 32 1.78 19.28 -7.94
N GLN A 33 1.11 18.43 -7.17
CA GLN A 33 0.05 17.54 -7.62
C GLN A 33 -1.23 17.81 -6.82
N ASN A 34 -2.38 17.60 -7.47
CA ASN A 34 -3.67 17.64 -6.78
C ASN A 34 -3.89 16.29 -6.11
N THR A 35 -3.66 16.24 -4.80
CA THR A 35 -3.89 15.06 -3.95
C THR A 35 -5.36 14.87 -3.61
N VAL A 36 -6.26 15.67 -4.19
CA VAL A 36 -7.71 15.62 -4.03
C VAL A 36 -8.11 15.87 -2.57
N GLY A 37 -8.26 14.82 -1.76
CA GLY A 37 -8.68 14.91 -0.36
C GLY A 37 -7.71 15.61 0.58
N SER A 38 -6.49 15.90 0.13
CA SER A 38 -5.52 16.70 0.89
C SER A 38 -5.30 18.10 0.32
N GLY A 39 -5.43 18.33 -0.98
CA GLY A 39 -5.27 19.65 -1.61
C GLY A 39 -4.22 19.64 -2.71
N LEU A 40 -3.42 20.71 -2.82
CA LEU A 40 -2.30 20.77 -3.76
C LEU A 40 -0.96 20.59 -3.04
N ASP A 41 -0.39 19.40 -3.15
CA ASP A 41 0.80 19.02 -2.39
C ASP A 41 2.01 18.81 -3.30
N THR A 42 3.21 19.06 -2.77
CA THR A 42 4.48 18.69 -3.40
C THR A 42 5.21 17.73 -2.47
N LEU A 43 5.49 16.52 -2.95
CA LEU A 43 6.20 15.49 -2.19
C LEU A 43 7.62 15.38 -2.74
N LYS A 44 8.62 15.43 -1.86
CA LYS A 44 10.04 15.34 -2.21
C LYS A 44 10.73 14.37 -1.26
N PHE A 45 11.55 13.48 -1.82
CA PHE A 45 12.33 12.51 -1.05
C PHE A 45 11.42 11.75 -0.07
N ILE A 46 10.35 11.14 -0.61
CA ILE A 46 9.41 10.30 0.12
C ILE A 46 9.42 8.95 -0.56
N GLU A 47 9.57 7.89 0.23
CA GLU A 47 9.64 6.51 -0.25
C GLU A 47 8.32 5.77 -0.02
N ASN A 48 7.53 6.20 0.96
CA ASN A 48 6.34 5.45 1.38
C ASN A 48 5.10 6.34 1.38
N LEU A 49 3.97 5.71 1.06
CA LEU A 49 2.65 6.35 1.13
C LEU A 49 1.75 5.56 2.06
N LYS A 50 0.99 6.29 2.87
CA LYS A 50 -0.15 5.75 3.59
C LYS A 50 -1.41 6.52 3.23
N GLY A 51 -2.42 5.80 2.74
CA GLY A 51 -3.72 6.31 2.37
C GLY A 51 -4.59 6.70 3.56
N SER A 52 -5.86 6.84 3.26
CA SER A 52 -6.94 7.32 4.09
C SER A 52 -7.89 6.15 4.44
N ALA A 53 -9.13 6.47 4.82
CA ALA A 53 -10.18 5.48 5.04
C ALA A 53 -11.17 5.43 3.86
N TYR A 54 -10.77 5.94 2.70
CA TYR A 54 -11.57 6.06 1.49
C TYR A 54 -10.84 5.45 0.29
N ALA A 55 -11.53 5.26 -0.83
CA ALA A 55 -10.99 4.66 -2.05
C ALA A 55 -9.88 5.50 -2.69
N ASP A 56 -8.63 5.19 -2.36
CA ASP A 56 -7.43 5.94 -2.71
C ASP A 56 -6.75 5.44 -3.99
N THR A 57 -5.90 6.29 -4.54
CA THR A 57 -5.00 5.92 -5.65
C THR A 57 -3.59 6.33 -5.30
N LEU A 58 -2.74 5.36 -4.98
CA LEU A 58 -1.37 5.57 -4.53
C LEU A 58 -0.40 4.98 -5.55
N SER A 59 0.58 5.79 -5.99
CA SER A 59 1.62 5.38 -6.91
C SER A 59 3.00 5.65 -6.32
N GLY A 60 3.85 4.64 -6.32
CA GLY A 60 5.26 4.76 -6.01
C GLY A 60 6.06 5.39 -7.14
N ASN A 61 7.37 5.18 -7.11
CA ASN A 61 8.35 5.69 -8.06
C ASN A 61 9.29 4.57 -8.53
N SER A 62 10.59 4.87 -8.71
CA SER A 62 11.57 3.88 -9.16
C SER A 62 12.44 3.32 -8.03
N ALA A 63 12.18 3.72 -6.78
CA ALA A 63 12.82 3.19 -5.58
C ALA A 63 11.91 2.12 -4.96
N ALA A 64 12.44 1.35 -4.01
CA ALA A 64 11.62 0.45 -3.22
C ALA A 64 10.64 1.25 -2.35
N ASN A 65 9.35 1.08 -2.57
CA ASN A 65 8.29 1.81 -1.87
C ASN A 65 7.47 0.89 -0.97
N VAL A 66 6.98 1.43 0.15
CA VAL A 66 5.89 0.82 0.93
C VAL A 66 4.62 1.62 0.69
N LEU A 67 3.62 0.98 0.11
CA LEU A 67 2.30 1.57 -0.16
C LEU A 67 1.26 0.88 0.72
N ASP A 68 0.61 1.64 1.60
CA ASP A 68 -0.48 1.19 2.48
C ASP A 68 -1.75 1.94 2.09
N GLY A 69 -2.74 1.24 1.54
CA GLY A 69 -4.03 1.82 1.12
C GLY A 69 -4.87 2.28 2.29
N GLY A 70 -4.84 1.52 3.39
CA GLY A 70 -5.61 1.80 4.59
C GLY A 70 -6.95 1.07 4.56
N ALA A 71 -8.05 1.82 4.55
CA ALA A 71 -9.38 1.25 4.38
C ALA A 71 -10.06 1.90 3.17
N GLY A 72 -10.95 1.19 2.51
CA GLY A 72 -11.53 1.64 1.25
C GLY A 72 -11.17 0.69 0.12
N ASN A 73 -11.65 0.98 -1.08
CA ASN A 73 -11.31 0.17 -2.25
C ASN A 73 -10.21 0.90 -3.01
N ASP A 74 -8.98 0.49 -2.77
CA ASP A 74 -7.81 1.26 -3.15
C ASP A 74 -7.19 0.76 -4.46
N THR A 75 -6.42 1.64 -5.10
CA THR A 75 -5.59 1.30 -6.26
C THR A 75 -4.15 1.65 -5.95
N LEU A 76 -3.30 0.62 -5.85
CA LEU A 76 -1.89 0.76 -5.51
C LEU A 76 -1.03 0.34 -6.69
N VAL A 77 -0.08 1.20 -7.07
CA VAL A 77 0.89 0.95 -8.15
C VAL A 77 2.30 1.18 -7.61
N GLY A 78 3.10 0.13 -7.46
CA GLY A 78 4.48 0.22 -6.94
C GLY A 78 5.38 1.02 -7.88
N GLY A 79 5.46 0.57 -9.14
CA GLY A 79 6.27 1.21 -10.17
C GLY A 79 7.48 0.35 -10.52
N SER A 80 8.68 0.85 -10.29
CA SER A 80 9.90 0.07 -10.41
C SER A 80 10.59 -0.02 -9.06
N GLY A 81 11.25 -1.13 -8.78
CA GLY A 81 11.87 -1.38 -7.48
C GLY A 81 11.23 -2.59 -6.83
N ASP A 82 11.75 -2.98 -5.66
CA ASP A 82 11.18 -4.08 -4.90
C ASP A 82 10.15 -3.49 -3.93
N ASP A 83 8.88 -3.45 -4.35
CA ASP A 83 7.85 -2.73 -3.62
C ASP A 83 7.10 -3.62 -2.62
N ARG A 84 6.57 -3.01 -1.55
CA ARG A 84 5.63 -3.65 -0.62
C ARG A 84 4.27 -2.98 -0.70
N LEU A 85 3.27 -3.71 -1.17
CA LEU A 85 1.89 -3.25 -1.33
C LEU A 85 1.01 -3.89 -0.27
N ILE A 86 0.35 -3.05 0.54
CA ILE A 86 -0.64 -3.41 1.56
C ILE A 86 -1.94 -2.74 1.12
N GLY A 87 -2.90 -3.51 0.60
CA GLY A 87 -4.22 -2.99 0.23
C GLY A 87 -4.95 -2.47 1.46
N GLY A 88 -5.09 -3.35 2.45
CA GLY A 88 -5.76 -3.06 3.71
C GLY A 88 -7.20 -3.57 3.66
N ALA A 89 -8.12 -2.85 4.29
CA ALA A 89 -9.51 -3.29 4.36
C ALA A 89 -10.31 -2.79 3.17
N GLY A 90 -10.76 -3.70 2.30
CA GLY A 90 -11.68 -3.36 1.21
C GLY A 90 -11.54 -4.30 0.03
N THR A 91 -11.73 -3.77 -1.17
CA THR A 91 -11.51 -4.50 -2.41
C THR A 91 -10.52 -3.73 -3.26
N ASP A 92 -9.28 -4.18 -3.23
CA ASP A 92 -8.14 -3.40 -3.71
C ASP A 92 -7.60 -3.91 -5.03
N ASN A 93 -7.02 -3.00 -5.81
CA ASN A 93 -6.28 -3.31 -7.03
C ASN A 93 -4.81 -3.02 -6.80
N LEU A 94 -4.00 -4.07 -6.75
CA LEU A 94 -2.57 -3.98 -6.45
C LEU A 94 -1.77 -4.31 -7.71
N THR A 95 -0.83 -3.44 -8.09
CA THR A 95 0.10 -3.66 -9.20
C THR A 95 1.50 -3.32 -8.72
N GLY A 96 2.36 -4.32 -8.51
CA GLY A 96 3.73 -4.09 -8.07
C GLY A 96 4.52 -3.36 -9.15
N GLY A 97 4.74 -4.00 -10.29
CA GLY A 97 5.30 -3.36 -11.48
C GLY A 97 6.52 -4.11 -11.97
N THR A 98 7.70 -3.50 -11.93
CA THR A 98 8.96 -4.18 -12.23
C THR A 98 9.82 -4.32 -10.98
N GLY A 99 10.30 -5.53 -10.68
CA GLY A 99 11.10 -5.80 -9.48
C GLY A 99 10.50 -6.94 -8.68
N ALA A 100 11.09 -7.26 -7.53
CA ALA A 100 10.60 -8.34 -6.68
C ALA A 100 9.57 -7.81 -5.68
N ASP A 101 8.31 -7.77 -6.11
CA ASP A 101 7.24 -7.12 -5.34
C ASP A 101 6.64 -8.03 -4.27
N THR A 102 6.22 -7.45 -3.14
CA THR A 102 5.58 -8.15 -2.02
C THR A 102 4.18 -7.60 -1.79
N TYR A 103 3.16 -8.44 -1.99
CA TYR A 103 1.76 -8.13 -1.71
C TYR A 103 1.41 -8.70 -0.34
N ALA A 104 1.08 -7.85 0.62
CA ALA A 104 0.98 -8.22 2.03
C ALA A 104 -0.44 -8.15 2.56
N PHE A 105 -0.84 -9.20 3.28
CA PHE A 105 -2.16 -9.34 3.90
C PHE A 105 -1.99 -9.61 5.39
N GLY A 106 -2.43 -8.66 6.22
CA GLY A 106 -2.21 -8.67 7.66
C GLY A 106 -3.37 -9.27 8.46
N ALA A 107 -4.59 -9.23 7.92
CA ALA A 107 -5.77 -9.76 8.59
C ALA A 107 -6.71 -10.47 7.61
N LEU A 108 -7.55 -11.37 8.15
CA LEU A 108 -8.59 -12.05 7.36
C LEU A 108 -9.62 -11.07 6.78
N SER A 109 -9.78 -9.89 7.40
CA SER A 109 -10.62 -8.80 6.90
C SER A 109 -10.14 -8.22 5.57
N ASP A 110 -8.84 -8.35 5.27
CA ASP A 110 -8.19 -7.70 4.14
C ASP A 110 -8.34 -8.53 2.85
N MET A 111 -8.65 -9.82 2.96
CA MET A 111 -8.57 -10.73 1.82
C MET A 111 -9.86 -10.79 0.98
N GLY A 112 -10.99 -10.35 1.54
CA GLY A 112 -12.30 -10.43 0.91
C GLY A 112 -12.71 -11.83 0.43
N VAL A 113 -13.91 -11.97 -0.14
CA VAL A 113 -14.33 -13.21 -0.83
C VAL A 113 -15.17 -12.90 -2.06
N GLY A 114 -15.08 -13.74 -3.10
CA GLY A 114 -15.89 -13.61 -4.30
C GLY A 114 -15.67 -12.27 -5.02
N ALA A 115 -16.72 -11.47 -5.16
CA ALA A 115 -16.64 -10.14 -5.80
C ALA A 115 -15.97 -9.07 -4.93
N LEU A 116 -15.73 -9.36 -3.64
CA LEU A 116 -15.09 -8.45 -2.69
C LEU A 116 -13.60 -8.73 -2.49
N ARG A 117 -13.03 -9.64 -3.29
CA ARG A 117 -11.61 -10.01 -3.19
C ARG A 117 -10.72 -8.95 -3.83
N ASP A 118 -9.52 -8.82 -3.31
CA ASP A 118 -8.46 -8.06 -3.95
C ASP A 118 -8.03 -8.66 -5.28
N VAL A 119 -7.48 -7.79 -6.13
CA VAL A 119 -6.96 -8.15 -7.44
C VAL A 119 -5.50 -7.72 -7.52
N ILE A 120 -4.62 -8.71 -7.57
CA ILE A 120 -3.21 -8.49 -7.90
C ILE A 120 -3.06 -8.56 -9.43
N ASN A 121 -2.68 -7.44 -10.03
CA ASN A 121 -2.45 -7.32 -11.46
C ASN A 121 -0.96 -7.45 -11.76
N GLY A 122 -0.63 -8.27 -12.75
CA GLY A 122 0.74 -8.38 -13.24
C GLY A 122 1.72 -9.07 -12.30
N PHE A 123 1.25 -10.03 -11.47
CA PHE A 123 2.13 -10.87 -10.65
C PHE A 123 3.10 -11.68 -11.51
N LYS A 124 4.41 -11.51 -11.30
CA LYS A 124 5.48 -12.12 -12.08
C LYS A 124 6.41 -12.96 -11.21
N SER A 125 6.22 -14.28 -11.27
CA SER A 125 7.15 -15.22 -10.63
C SER A 125 8.58 -15.13 -11.17
N ALA A 126 8.76 -14.66 -12.42
CA ALA A 126 10.08 -14.44 -13.02
C ALA A 126 10.84 -13.25 -12.40
N GLU A 127 10.12 -12.29 -11.81
CA GLU A 127 10.71 -11.15 -11.09
C GLU A 127 10.75 -11.39 -9.57
N PHE A 128 10.32 -12.58 -9.12
CA PHE A 128 10.26 -13.02 -7.72
C PHE A 128 9.20 -12.33 -6.86
N ASP A 129 8.08 -11.94 -7.47
CA ASP A 129 6.90 -11.47 -6.75
C ASP A 129 6.42 -12.50 -5.71
N LYS A 130 5.94 -12.00 -4.57
CA LYS A 130 5.53 -12.80 -3.42
C LYS A 130 4.24 -12.30 -2.81
N LEU A 131 3.48 -13.26 -2.28
CA LEU A 131 2.40 -13.01 -1.35
C LEU A 131 2.93 -13.17 0.07
N ASP A 132 2.87 -12.12 0.88
CA ASP A 132 3.21 -12.13 2.30
C ASP A 132 1.94 -12.31 3.14
N LEU A 133 1.78 -13.53 3.65
CA LEU A 133 0.70 -13.91 4.58
C LEU A 133 1.23 -14.13 6.01
N THR A 134 2.45 -13.68 6.31
CA THR A 134 3.08 -13.93 7.61
C THR A 134 2.39 -13.21 8.76
N GLY A 135 1.67 -12.12 8.46
CA GLY A 135 0.84 -11.40 9.42
C GLY A 135 -0.53 -12.04 9.66
N LEU A 136 -0.97 -12.97 8.80
CA LEU A 136 -2.31 -13.53 8.87
C LEU A 136 -2.46 -14.45 10.09
N ASP A 137 -3.31 -14.06 11.03
CA ASP A 137 -3.72 -14.93 12.12
C ASP A 137 -5.05 -15.64 11.82
N ALA A 138 -5.01 -16.97 11.75
CA ALA A 138 -6.21 -17.79 11.60
C ALA A 138 -6.96 -17.98 12.92
N ASN A 139 -6.38 -17.56 14.06
CA ASN A 139 -7.01 -17.60 15.38
C ASN A 139 -7.41 -16.20 15.85
N PRO A 140 -8.60 -15.68 15.47
CA PRO A 140 -9.03 -14.32 15.81
C PRO A 140 -9.34 -14.11 17.31
N LEU A 141 -9.15 -15.14 18.15
CA LEU A 141 -9.41 -15.10 19.59
C LEU A 141 -8.17 -14.70 20.42
N THR A 142 -7.00 -14.58 19.79
CA THR A 142 -5.74 -14.18 20.44
C THR A 142 -5.16 -12.95 19.77
N ALA A 143 -4.37 -12.16 20.52
CA ALA A 143 -3.68 -10.97 19.99
C ALA A 143 -2.27 -11.30 19.43
N THR A 144 -1.86 -12.56 19.50
CA THR A 144 -0.61 -13.12 18.99
C THR A 144 -0.90 -13.99 17.79
N VAL A 145 -0.05 -13.93 16.76
CA VAL A 145 -0.15 -14.75 15.54
C VAL A 145 0.08 -16.22 15.91
N ASP A 146 -1.01 -16.92 16.23
CA ASP A 146 -1.01 -18.30 16.71
C ASP A 146 -1.61 -19.27 15.67
N ALA A 147 -1.67 -18.84 14.41
CA ALA A 147 -2.28 -19.59 13.31
C ALA A 147 -1.77 -21.04 13.18
N PHE A 148 -0.51 -21.29 13.55
CA PHE A 148 0.11 -22.62 13.49
C PHE A 148 0.90 -22.93 14.76
N THR A 149 0.64 -24.09 15.36
CA THR A 149 1.55 -24.71 16.33
C THR A 149 2.41 -25.74 15.60
N PHE A 150 3.73 -25.52 15.56
CA PHE A 150 4.68 -26.49 15.01
C PHE A 150 5.10 -27.47 16.11
N ILE A 151 4.87 -28.76 15.89
CA ILE A 151 5.38 -29.84 16.75
C ILE A 151 6.48 -30.56 15.96
N GLY A 152 7.70 -30.60 16.50
CA GLY A 152 8.86 -31.29 15.94
C GLY A 152 9.17 -32.61 16.64
#